data_AF-A0A7K8JTH2-F1
#
_entry.id   AF-A0A7K8JTH2-F1
#
_cell.length_a   1.000
_cell.length_b   1.000
_cell.length_c   1.000
_cell.angle_alpha   90.00
_cell.angle_beta   90.00
_cell.angle_gamma   90.00
#
_symmetry.space_group_name_H-M   'P 1'
#
loop_
_entity.id
_entity.type
_entity.pdbx_description
1 polymer ?
#
loop_
_entity_poly.entity_id
_entity_poly.type
_entity_poly.pdbx_seq_one_letter_code
_entity_poly.pdbx_strand_id
1 'polypeptide(L)'
;MPAPATPQPRLTHRAPSLLLLLTALATALACHHLRPRHHTFPWDSLQLLHAMAPSPTQPCQHHHAPFFFPSTLLHNTHPHQATLTALRILQHLFATLSSPNTPQHWDDHARQHLLNNIQDYIDHLEHCVPANGVLFKSQGPRNLLLTINKYFRDIQHFLHAHNHSACAWDHVRLQARICFQRMDTLIRQMK
;
A
#
# COMPACT_ATOMS: atom_id res chain seq x y z
N MET A 1 -66.10 -15.47 -25.77
CA MET A 1 -65.48 -15.49 -24.43
C MET A 1 -64.01 -15.14 -24.59
N PRO A 2 -63.55 -13.96 -24.11
CA PRO A 2 -62.13 -13.60 -24.14
C PRO A 2 -61.42 -14.12 -22.88
N ALA A 3 -60.23 -14.70 -23.05
CA ALA A 3 -59.37 -15.12 -21.95
C ALA A 3 -58.63 -13.91 -21.34
N PRO A 4 -58.41 -13.85 -20.02
CA PRO A 4 -57.67 -12.75 -19.42
C PRO A 4 -56.17 -12.96 -19.58
N ALA A 5 -55.47 -11.95 -20.13
CA ALA A 5 -54.02 -11.88 -20.14
C ALA A 5 -53.52 -11.63 -18.71
N THR A 6 -52.67 -12.52 -18.20
CA THR A 6 -51.98 -12.38 -16.92
C THR A 6 -50.87 -11.34 -17.03
N PRO A 7 -50.70 -10.43 -16.03
CA PRO A 7 -49.58 -9.51 -16.02
C PRO A 7 -48.30 -10.26 -15.63
N GLN A 8 -47.26 -10.19 -16.47
CA GLN A 8 -45.93 -10.66 -16.08
C GLN A 8 -45.36 -9.74 -14.99
N PRO A 9 -44.91 -10.27 -13.84
CA PRO A 9 -44.27 -9.47 -12.82
C PRO A 9 -42.85 -9.11 -13.28
N ARG A 10 -42.59 -7.80 -13.42
CA ARG A 10 -41.26 -7.23 -13.65
C ARG A 10 -40.39 -7.48 -12.41
N LEU A 11 -39.76 -8.65 -12.35
CA LEU A 11 -38.89 -9.11 -11.26
C LEU A 11 -37.43 -9.11 -11.71
N THR A 12 -36.85 -7.96 -12.06
CA THR A 12 -35.45 -7.92 -12.55
C THR A 12 -34.55 -6.84 -11.96
N HIS A 13 -35.01 -6.03 -11.00
CA HIS A 13 -34.16 -4.99 -10.38
C HIS A 13 -33.90 -5.17 -8.87
N ARG A 14 -34.68 -6.00 -8.17
CA ARG A 14 -34.57 -6.13 -6.70
C ARG A 14 -33.42 -7.05 -6.25
N ALA A 15 -33.18 -8.14 -7.00
CA ALA A 15 -32.09 -9.08 -6.76
C ALA A 15 -30.68 -8.46 -6.95
N PRO A 16 -30.40 -7.67 -8.02
CA PRO A 16 -29.08 -7.06 -8.19
C PRO A 16 -28.77 -6.00 -7.12
N SER A 17 -29.77 -5.22 -6.67
CA SER A 17 -29.57 -4.23 -5.61
C SER A 17 -29.27 -4.86 -4.24
N LEU A 18 -29.92 -5.98 -3.91
CA LEU A 18 -29.66 -6.71 -2.67
C LEU A 18 -28.25 -7.32 -2.65
N LEU A 19 -27.81 -7.90 -3.78
CA LEU A 19 -26.45 -8.45 -3.91
C LEU A 19 -25.38 -7.36 -3.77
N LEU A 20 -25.63 -6.16 -4.31
CA LEU A 20 -24.75 -5.00 -4.17
C LEU A 20 -24.65 -4.50 -2.72
N LEU A 21 -25.77 -4.48 -1.99
CA LEU A 21 -25.78 -4.12 -0.57
C LEU A 21 -25.06 -5.15 0.29
N LEU A 22 -25.28 -6.45 0.03
CA LEU A 22 -24.63 -7.53 0.78
C LEU A 22 -23.11 -7.53 0.57
N THR A 23 -22.65 -7.28 -0.67
CA THR A 23 -21.21 -7.13 -0.95
C THR A 23 -20.62 -5.89 -0.29
N ALA A 24 -21.31 -4.75 -0.33
CA ALA A 24 -20.88 -3.54 0.36
C ALA A 24 -20.79 -3.74 1.88
N LEU A 25 -21.80 -4.34 2.51
CA LEU A 25 -21.79 -4.67 3.94
C LEU A 25 -20.67 -5.67 4.28
N ALA A 26 -20.46 -6.70 3.47
CA ALA A 26 -19.39 -7.67 3.68
C ALA A 26 -18.00 -7.01 3.64
N THR A 27 -17.75 -6.13 2.66
CA THR A 27 -16.49 -5.38 2.57
C THR A 27 -16.29 -4.39 3.74
N ALA A 28 -17.36 -3.72 4.17
CA ALA A 28 -17.32 -2.81 5.31
C ALA A 28 -17.07 -3.56 6.63
N LEU A 29 -17.73 -4.70 6.84
CA LEU A 29 -17.53 -5.54 8.03
C LEU A 29 -16.12 -6.16 8.04
N ALA A 30 -15.65 -6.64 6.89
CA ALA A 30 -14.29 -7.14 6.74
C ALA A 30 -13.30 -6.05 7.16
N CYS A 31 -13.38 -4.85 6.58
CA CYS A 31 -12.49 -3.74 6.92
C CYS A 31 -12.59 -3.30 8.40
N HIS A 32 -13.76 -3.40 9.02
CA HIS A 32 -13.96 -3.03 10.42
C HIS A 32 -13.38 -4.05 11.41
N HIS A 33 -13.54 -5.36 11.15
CA HIS A 33 -13.04 -6.43 12.03
C HIS A 33 -11.57 -6.77 11.81
N LEU A 34 -11.02 -6.47 10.64
CA LEU A 34 -9.60 -6.61 10.32
C LEU A 34 -8.74 -5.53 11.04
N ARG A 35 -9.32 -4.34 11.26
CA ARG A 35 -8.69 -3.14 11.85
C ARG A 35 -7.91 -3.31 13.18
N PRO A 36 -8.32 -4.13 14.18
CA PRO A 36 -7.60 -4.24 15.46
C PRO A 36 -6.26 -4.96 15.37
N ARG A 37 -6.06 -5.81 14.37
CA ARG A 37 -4.97 -6.80 14.32
C ARG A 37 -3.60 -6.20 13.99
N HIS A 38 -3.53 -4.97 13.47
CA HIS A 38 -2.28 -4.42 12.90
C HIS A 38 -1.96 -2.97 13.31
N HIS A 39 -2.43 -2.52 14.48
CA HIS A 39 -2.00 -1.22 15.04
C HIS A 39 -0.47 -1.16 15.28
N THR A 40 0.17 -2.31 15.44
CA THR A 40 1.62 -2.44 15.61
C THR A 40 2.39 -2.46 14.30
N PHE A 41 1.73 -2.66 13.14
CA PHE A 41 2.41 -2.85 11.85
C PHE A 41 3.47 -1.78 11.53
N PRO A 42 3.22 -0.46 11.69
CA PRO A 42 4.25 0.55 11.43
C PRO A 42 5.46 0.39 12.35
N TRP A 43 5.24 0.06 13.62
CA TRP A 43 6.30 -0.13 14.60
C TRP A 43 7.09 -1.41 14.33
N ASP A 44 6.41 -2.54 14.11
CA ASP A 44 7.03 -3.82 13.81
C ASP A 44 7.89 -3.71 12.53
N SER A 45 7.38 -3.04 11.49
CA SER A 45 8.11 -2.79 10.25
C SER A 45 9.38 -1.96 10.47
N LEU A 46 9.32 -0.95 11.36
CA LEU A 46 10.49 -0.12 11.68
C LEU A 46 11.55 -0.91 12.45
N GLN A 47 11.14 -1.77 13.39
CA GLN A 47 12.04 -2.63 14.13
C GLN A 47 12.71 -3.66 13.21
N LEU A 48 11.94 -4.32 12.36
CA LEU A 48 12.45 -5.28 11.38
C LEU A 48 13.38 -4.62 10.35
N LEU A 49 13.04 -3.41 9.87
CA LEU A 49 13.92 -2.65 8.99
C LEU A 49 15.26 -2.29 9.67
N HIS A 50 15.22 -1.93 10.96
CA HIS A 50 16.43 -1.64 11.73
C HIS A 50 17.28 -2.88 11.97
N ALA A 51 16.65 -4.02 12.28
CA ALA A 51 17.33 -5.30 12.47
C ALA A 51 17.97 -5.79 11.15
N MET A 52 17.27 -5.63 10.02
CA MET A 52 17.77 -5.97 8.69
C MET A 52 19.00 -5.13 8.30
N ALA A 53 18.95 -3.83 8.54
CA ALA A 53 20.00 -2.90 8.14
C ALA A 53 20.09 -1.76 9.16
N PRO A 54 21.00 -1.88 10.15
CA PRO A 54 21.27 -0.81 11.10
C PRO A 54 21.68 0.47 10.38
N SER A 55 21.51 1.62 11.05
CA SER A 55 21.99 2.86 10.46
C SER A 55 23.52 2.85 10.35
N PRO A 56 24.09 3.25 9.21
CA PRO A 56 25.54 3.30 9.06
C PRO A 56 26.13 4.33 10.04
N THR A 57 27.33 4.04 10.53
CA THR A 57 28.05 4.92 11.48
C THR A 57 28.52 6.22 10.83
N GLN A 58 28.73 6.22 9.51
CA GLN A 58 29.04 7.40 8.72
C GLN A 58 27.99 7.60 7.62
N PRO A 59 27.44 8.81 7.47
CA PRO A 59 26.47 9.08 6.42
C PRO A 59 27.12 9.03 5.04
N CYS A 60 26.35 8.55 4.06
CA CYS A 60 26.67 8.62 2.65
C CYS A 60 26.81 10.08 2.18
N GLN A 61 28.03 10.60 2.08
CA GLN A 61 28.28 12.01 1.74
C GLN A 61 28.25 12.32 0.24
N HIS A 62 28.37 11.32 -0.64
CA HIS A 62 28.57 11.55 -2.08
C HIS A 62 27.35 11.28 -2.96
N HIS A 63 26.25 10.80 -2.37
CA HIS A 63 25.03 10.53 -3.11
C HIS A 63 23.91 11.41 -2.58
N HIS A 64 23.58 12.49 -3.30
CA HIS A 64 22.33 13.21 -3.06
C HIS A 64 21.20 12.43 -3.73
N ALA A 65 20.36 11.79 -2.92
CA ALA A 65 19.11 11.21 -3.42
C ALA A 65 18.16 12.35 -3.81
N PRO A 66 17.78 12.49 -5.11
CA PRO A 66 16.94 13.59 -5.57
C PRO A 66 15.45 13.38 -5.25
N PHE A 67 15.09 12.28 -4.57
CA PHE A 67 13.72 11.91 -4.26
C PHE A 67 13.44 12.07 -2.77
N PHE A 68 12.25 12.57 -2.49
CA PHE A 68 11.70 12.72 -1.16
C PHE A 68 10.29 12.17 -1.14
N PHE A 69 9.88 11.64 0.01
CA PHE A 69 8.50 11.23 0.21
C PHE A 69 7.54 12.39 -0.13
N PRO A 70 6.63 12.23 -1.11
CA PRO A 70 5.72 13.29 -1.49
C PRO A 70 4.64 13.45 -0.40
N SER A 71 4.64 14.56 0.33
CA SER A 71 3.67 14.83 1.40
C SER A 71 2.22 14.88 0.92
N THR A 72 2.01 15.15 -0.38
CA THR A 72 0.69 15.09 -1.04
C THR A 72 0.03 13.72 -0.94
N LEU A 73 0.80 12.63 -0.75
CA LEU A 73 0.28 11.29 -0.51
C LEU A 73 -0.47 11.17 0.83
N LEU A 74 -0.29 12.12 1.75
CA LEU A 74 -0.99 12.15 3.03
C LEU A 74 -2.29 12.96 2.99
N HIS A 75 -2.59 13.63 1.87
CA HIS A 75 -3.81 14.43 1.69
C HIS A 75 -4.95 13.57 1.12
N ASN A 76 -5.36 12.56 1.90
CA ASN A 76 -6.47 11.68 1.53
C ASN A 76 -7.79 12.28 2.01
N THR A 77 -8.77 12.34 1.10
CA THR A 77 -10.09 12.94 1.37
C THR A 77 -11.10 11.92 1.90
N HIS A 78 -10.85 10.62 1.68
CA HIS A 78 -11.74 9.54 2.08
C HIS A 78 -10.92 8.34 2.60
N PRO A 79 -11.45 7.54 3.54
CA PRO A 79 -10.76 6.36 4.09
C PRO A 79 -10.25 5.38 3.04
N HIS A 80 -11.06 5.10 2.01
CA HIS A 80 -10.67 4.24 0.90
C HIS A 80 -9.46 4.77 0.12
N GLN A 81 -9.31 6.09 -0.02
CA GLN A 81 -8.14 6.70 -0.66
C GLN A 81 -6.87 6.47 0.17
N ALA A 82 -6.98 6.54 1.50
CA ALA A 82 -5.86 6.23 2.40
C ALA A 82 -5.49 4.74 2.33
N THR A 83 -6.47 3.83 2.31
CA THR A 83 -6.28 2.38 2.12
C THR A 83 -5.51 2.10 0.83
N LEU A 84 -5.96 2.67 -0.29
CA LEU A 84 -5.29 2.52 -1.58
C LEU A 84 -3.87 3.10 -1.59
N THR A 85 -3.67 4.25 -0.95
CA THR A 85 -2.34 4.88 -0.86
C THR A 85 -1.37 3.98 -0.10
N ALA A 86 -1.78 3.47 1.06
CA ALA A 86 -0.98 2.55 1.86
C ALA A 86 -0.67 1.27 1.07
N LEU A 87 -1.69 0.64 0.49
CA LEU A 87 -1.54 -0.57 -0.31
C LEU A 87 -0.50 -0.38 -1.43
N ARG A 88 -0.58 0.72 -2.18
CA ARG A 88 0.36 0.99 -3.28
C ARG A 88 1.78 1.26 -2.79
N ILE A 89 1.96 2.00 -1.70
CA ILE A 89 3.29 2.23 -1.13
C ILE A 89 3.90 0.91 -0.66
N LEU A 90 3.12 0.04 -0.01
CA LEU A 90 3.58 -1.25 0.49
C LEU A 90 3.94 -2.21 -0.63
N GLN A 91 3.14 -2.29 -1.69
CA GLN A 91 3.46 -3.08 -2.89
C GLN A 91 4.80 -2.66 -3.51
N HIS A 92 5.05 -1.35 -3.61
CA HIS A 92 6.34 -0.85 -4.12
C HIS A 92 7.50 -1.10 -3.16
N LEU A 93 7.30 -0.97 -1.84
CA LEU A 93 8.30 -1.32 -0.84
C LEU A 93 8.65 -2.81 -0.90
N PHE A 94 7.65 -3.69 -0.96
CA PHE A 94 7.83 -5.13 -1.09
C PHE A 94 8.70 -5.43 -2.32
N ALA A 95 8.33 -4.92 -3.49
CA ALA A 95 9.08 -5.13 -4.73
C ALA A 95 10.52 -4.57 -4.67
N THR A 96 10.71 -3.43 -4.01
CA THR A 96 12.04 -2.82 -3.86
C THR A 96 12.92 -3.64 -2.91
N LEU A 97 12.40 -4.03 -1.76
CA LEU A 97 13.14 -4.74 -0.71
C LEU A 97 13.32 -6.23 -1.02
N SER A 98 12.51 -6.81 -1.91
CA SER A 98 12.68 -8.18 -2.41
C SER A 98 13.71 -8.31 -3.55
N SER A 99 14.30 -7.18 -4.00
CA SER A 99 15.31 -7.18 -5.05
C SER A 99 16.48 -8.13 -4.77
N PRO A 100 16.99 -8.88 -5.76
CA PRO A 100 18.17 -9.70 -5.58
C PRO A 100 19.46 -8.87 -5.43
N ASN A 101 19.41 -7.57 -5.78
CA ASN A 101 20.57 -6.67 -5.75
C ASN A 101 20.75 -5.97 -4.40
N THR A 102 20.05 -6.42 -3.35
CA THR A 102 20.20 -5.85 -2.00
C THR A 102 21.63 -6.07 -1.48
N PRO A 103 22.16 -5.20 -0.60
CA PRO A 103 23.51 -5.33 -0.08
C PRO A 103 23.69 -6.64 0.69
N GLN A 104 24.84 -7.30 0.51
CA GLN A 104 25.16 -8.57 1.17
C GLN A 104 25.25 -8.49 2.70
N HIS A 105 25.46 -7.31 3.26
CA HIS A 105 25.58 -7.11 4.70
C HIS A 105 24.22 -6.93 5.40
N TRP A 106 23.12 -6.93 4.66
CA TRP A 106 21.78 -6.94 5.27
C TRP A 106 21.50 -8.30 5.88
N ASP A 107 20.84 -8.33 7.03
CA ASP A 107 20.43 -9.58 7.67
C ASP A 107 19.25 -10.20 6.90
N ASP A 108 19.50 -11.35 6.27
CA ASP A 108 18.52 -12.04 5.43
C ASP A 108 17.29 -12.50 6.21
N HIS A 109 17.46 -12.92 7.46
CA HIS A 109 16.34 -13.40 8.27
C HIS A 109 15.40 -12.25 8.63
N ALA A 110 15.93 -11.14 9.15
CA ALA A 110 15.19 -9.93 9.43
C ALA A 110 14.53 -9.35 8.16
N ARG A 111 15.22 -9.43 7.01
CA ARG A 111 14.64 -9.07 5.71
C ARG A 111 13.44 -9.93 5.35
N GLN A 112 13.52 -11.25 5.49
CA GLN A 112 12.39 -12.14 5.22
C GLN A 112 11.21 -11.86 6.15
N HIS A 113 11.46 -11.65 7.45
CA HIS A 113 10.40 -11.24 8.39
C HIS A 113 9.77 -9.91 8.00
N LEU A 114 10.56 -8.92 7.56
CA LEU A 114 10.04 -7.66 7.06
C LEU A 114 9.15 -7.86 5.84
N LEU A 115 9.59 -8.65 4.86
CA LEU A 115 8.81 -8.94 3.64
C LEU A 115 7.50 -9.66 3.96
N ASN A 116 7.53 -10.65 4.86
CA ASN A 116 6.33 -11.34 5.32
C ASN A 116 5.37 -10.38 6.03
N ASN A 117 5.87 -9.54 6.94
CA ASN A 117 5.04 -8.55 7.62
C ASN A 117 4.40 -7.55 6.65
N ILE A 118 5.14 -7.13 5.61
CA ILE A 118 4.59 -6.29 4.53
C ILE A 118 3.52 -7.05 3.73
N GLN A 119 3.79 -8.29 3.33
CA GLN A 119 2.86 -9.09 2.53
C GLN A 119 1.55 -9.37 3.29
N ASP A 120 1.65 -9.78 4.55
CA ASP A 120 0.49 -10.01 5.41
C ASP A 120 -0.39 -8.76 5.49
N TYR A 121 0.23 -7.57 5.55
CA TYR A 121 -0.51 -6.31 5.59
C TYR A 121 -1.01 -5.84 4.21
N ILE A 122 -0.35 -6.23 3.11
CA ILE A 122 -0.88 -6.05 1.75
C ILE A 122 -2.15 -6.88 1.60
N ASP A 123 -2.10 -8.17 1.90
CA ASP A 123 -3.23 -9.08 1.80
C ASP A 123 -4.40 -8.55 2.62
N HIS A 124 -4.11 -8.04 3.81
CA HIS A 124 -5.07 -7.38 4.68
C HIS A 124 -5.80 -6.19 4.02
N LEU A 125 -5.05 -5.28 3.41
CA LEU A 125 -5.61 -4.10 2.77
C LEU A 125 -6.39 -4.45 1.50
N GLU A 126 -6.00 -5.51 0.78
CA GLU A 126 -6.71 -5.97 -0.42
C GLU A 126 -8.13 -6.45 -0.12
N HIS A 127 -8.35 -7.11 1.03
CA HIS A 127 -9.70 -7.46 1.49
C HIS A 127 -10.57 -6.23 1.80
N CYS A 128 -9.96 -5.06 2.04
CA CYS A 128 -10.64 -3.80 2.32
C CYS A 128 -10.95 -3.00 1.05
N VAL A 129 -10.40 -3.37 -0.10
CA VAL A 129 -10.64 -2.69 -1.37
C VAL A 129 -11.81 -3.40 -2.10
N PRO A 130 -12.93 -2.73 -2.39
CA PRO A 130 -14.03 -3.34 -3.12
C PRO A 130 -13.58 -3.84 -4.50
N ALA A 131 -14.07 -5.03 -4.88
CA ALA A 131 -13.76 -5.71 -6.15
C ALA A 131 -14.01 -4.86 -7.40
N ASN A 132 -14.86 -3.84 -7.29
CA ASN A 132 -15.08 -2.85 -8.32
C ASN A 132 -13.93 -1.84 -8.30
N GLY A 133 -12.77 -2.21 -8.87
CA GLY A 133 -11.59 -1.37 -9.10
C GLY A 133 -11.82 -0.09 -9.93
N VAL A 134 -13.08 0.31 -10.10
CA VAL A 134 -13.55 1.52 -10.79
C VAL A 134 -13.18 2.79 -10.02
N LEU A 135 -12.89 2.71 -8.71
CA LEU A 135 -12.44 3.88 -7.94
C LEU A 135 -11.10 4.45 -8.44
N PHE A 136 -10.27 3.66 -9.14
CA PHE A 136 -9.08 4.15 -9.84
C PHE A 136 -9.39 4.99 -11.09
N LYS A 137 -10.58 4.86 -11.67
CA LYS A 137 -10.98 5.59 -12.88
C LYS A 137 -12.01 6.70 -12.63
N SER A 138 -12.83 6.62 -11.58
CA SER A 138 -13.94 7.55 -11.38
C SER A 138 -13.83 8.49 -10.18
N GLN A 139 -13.04 8.17 -9.13
CA GLN A 139 -13.12 8.95 -7.87
C GLN A 139 -11.78 9.19 -7.13
N GLY A 140 -10.66 8.65 -7.61
CA GLY A 140 -9.32 9.02 -7.11
C GLY A 140 -8.67 10.09 -7.98
N PRO A 141 -7.89 11.04 -7.41
CA PRO A 141 -7.11 11.96 -8.23
C PRO A 141 -6.11 11.14 -9.04
N ARG A 142 -6.21 11.21 -10.38
CA ARG A 142 -5.23 10.66 -11.33
C ARG A 142 -3.78 10.98 -10.93
N ASN A 143 -3.60 12.09 -10.21
CA ASN A 143 -2.37 12.57 -9.59
C ASN A 143 -1.77 11.64 -8.52
N LEU A 144 -2.58 10.98 -7.67
CA LEU A 144 -2.07 10.15 -6.57
C LEU A 144 -1.25 8.95 -7.08
N LEU A 145 -1.82 8.13 -7.97
CA LEU A 145 -1.13 6.98 -8.53
C LEU A 145 0.12 7.41 -9.31
N LEU A 146 0.01 8.48 -10.10
CA LEU A 146 1.14 9.04 -10.85
C LEU A 146 2.25 9.52 -9.91
N THR A 147 1.90 10.13 -8.78
CA THR A 147 2.86 10.61 -7.77
C THR A 147 3.56 9.45 -7.08
N ILE A 148 2.83 8.42 -6.64
CA ILE A 148 3.41 7.22 -6.03
C ILE A 148 4.34 6.52 -7.03
N ASN A 149 3.86 6.28 -8.25
CA ASN A 149 4.65 5.59 -9.28
C ASN A 149 5.88 6.41 -9.68
N LYS A 150 5.77 7.74 -9.76
CA LYS A 150 6.93 8.61 -9.99
C LYS A 150 7.94 8.48 -8.86
N TYR A 151 7.51 8.61 -7.61
CA TYR A 151 8.38 8.51 -6.44
C TYR A 151 9.18 7.21 -6.40
N PHE A 152 8.52 6.06 -6.58
CA PHE A 152 9.22 4.77 -6.58
C PHE A 152 10.04 4.51 -7.83
N ARG A 153 9.61 5.01 -9.00
CA ARG A 153 10.45 4.98 -10.20
C ARG A 153 11.74 5.77 -10.00
N ASP A 154 11.67 6.94 -9.38
CA ASP A 154 12.85 7.78 -9.11
C ASP A 154 13.82 7.08 -8.14
N ILE A 155 13.30 6.32 -7.16
CA ILE A 155 14.11 5.41 -6.31
C ILE A 155 14.81 4.33 -7.15
N GLN A 156 14.09 3.65 -8.04
CA GLN A 156 14.67 2.60 -8.88
C GLN A 156 15.73 3.17 -9.84
N HIS A 157 15.46 4.31 -10.48
CA HIS A 157 16.44 5.00 -11.32
C HIS A 157 17.70 5.38 -10.54
N PHE A 158 17.56 5.83 -9.30
CA PHE A 158 18.71 6.13 -8.45
C PHE A 158 19.52 4.89 -8.11
N LEU A 159 18.88 3.77 -7.77
CA LEU A 159 19.58 2.49 -7.56
C LEU A 159 20.37 2.07 -8.79
N HIS A 160 19.76 2.14 -9.98
CA HIS A 160 20.43 1.82 -11.23
C HIS A 160 21.60 2.76 -11.55
N ALA A 161 21.40 4.08 -11.41
CA ALA A 161 22.43 5.08 -11.66
C ALA A 161 23.66 4.93 -10.75
N HIS A 162 23.47 4.32 -9.57
CA HIS A 162 24.53 4.09 -8.59
C HIS A 162 24.91 2.59 -8.48
N ASN A 163 24.61 1.80 -9.51
CA ASN A 163 24.98 0.38 -9.62
C ASN A 163 24.62 -0.46 -8.39
N HIS A 164 23.47 -0.18 -7.75
CA HIS A 164 23.04 -0.86 -6.53
C HIS A 164 24.11 -0.86 -5.41
N SER A 165 24.93 0.18 -5.33
CA SER A 165 25.95 0.29 -4.27
C SER A 165 25.31 0.27 -2.87
N ALA A 166 26.06 -0.20 -1.87
CA ALA A 166 25.62 -0.21 -0.47
C ALA A 166 25.10 1.17 -0.04
N CYS A 167 25.79 2.22 -0.46
CA CYS A 167 25.43 3.59 -0.14
C CYS A 167 24.12 4.04 -0.81
N ALA A 168 23.84 3.62 -2.05
CA ALA A 168 22.55 3.88 -2.67
C ALA A 168 21.42 3.18 -1.91
N TRP A 169 21.65 1.95 -1.47
CA TRP A 169 20.70 1.20 -0.64
C TRP A 169 20.46 1.82 0.74
N ASP A 170 21.45 2.49 1.33
CA ASP A 170 21.24 3.26 2.57
C ASP A 170 20.21 4.39 2.38
N HIS A 171 20.21 5.06 1.22
CA HIS A 171 19.16 6.04 0.89
C HIS A 171 17.79 5.37 0.69
N VAL A 172 17.74 4.21 0.05
CA VAL A 172 16.48 3.46 -0.12
C VAL A 172 15.94 2.99 1.24
N ARG A 173 16.80 2.50 2.12
CA ARG A 173 16.44 2.15 3.51
C ARG A 173 15.90 3.35 4.27
N LEU A 174 16.50 4.53 4.12
CA LEU A 174 15.99 5.76 4.72
C LEU A 174 14.58 6.10 4.20
N GLN A 175 14.34 5.98 2.89
CA GLN A 175 13.00 6.19 2.34
C GLN A 175 12.00 5.13 2.82
N ALA A 176 12.40 3.87 2.93
CA ALA A 176 11.55 2.81 3.48
C ALA A 176 11.15 3.14 4.92
N ARG A 177 12.10 3.59 5.75
CA ARG A 177 11.83 4.08 7.11
C ARG A 177 10.81 5.21 7.11
N ILE A 178 10.98 6.22 6.24
CA ILE A 178 10.04 7.34 6.12
C ILE A 178 8.65 6.82 5.73
N CYS A 179 8.55 5.93 4.73
CA CYS A 179 7.28 5.34 4.33
C CYS A 179 6.59 4.64 5.50
N PHE A 180 7.29 3.79 6.28
CA PHE A 180 6.71 3.14 7.46
C PHE A 180 6.29 4.13 8.55
N GLN A 181 7.07 5.19 8.80
CA GLN A 181 6.65 6.26 9.71
C GLN A 181 5.38 6.96 9.25
N ARG A 182 5.18 7.13 7.93
CA ARG A 182 3.96 7.72 7.37
C ARG A 182 2.77 6.75 7.35
N MET A 183 3.00 5.43 7.43
CA MET A 183 1.91 4.45 7.49
C MET A 183 0.99 4.68 8.67
N ASP A 184 1.53 5.04 9.83
CA ASP A 184 0.73 5.37 11.02
C ASP A 184 -0.29 6.50 10.76
N THR A 185 0.07 7.49 9.93
CA THR A 185 -0.86 8.55 9.50
C THR A 185 -1.91 8.02 8.53
N LEU A 186 -1.51 7.22 7.54
CA LEU A 186 -2.44 6.63 6.57
C LEU A 186 -3.45 5.70 7.28
N ILE A 187 -2.99 4.86 8.20
CA ILE A 187 -3.82 3.94 8.98
C ILE A 187 -4.86 4.70 9.80
N ARG A 188 -4.50 5.85 10.38
CA ARG A 188 -5.47 6.71 11.07
C ARG A 188 -6.52 7.29 10.12
N GLN A 189 -6.16 7.60 8.88
CA GLN A 189 -7.08 8.14 7.87
C GLN A 189 -8.01 7.07 7.27
N MET A 190 -7.68 5.78 7.41
CA MET A 190 -8.56 4.68 7.00
C MET A 190 -9.76 4.46 7.93
N LYS A 191 -9.85 5.21 9.04
CA LYS A 191 -10.91 5.06 10.04
C LYS A 191 -12.25 5.57 9.55
#